data_AF-A0A2R4TCD4-F1
#
_entry.id   AF-A0A2R4TCD4-F1
#
_cell.length_a   1.000
_cell.length_b   1.000
_cell.length_c   1.000
_cell.angle_alpha   90.00
_cell.angle_beta   90.00
_cell.angle_gamma   90.00
#
_symmetry.space_group_name_H-M   'P 1'
#
loop_
_entity.id
_entity.type
_entity.pdbx_description
1 polymer ?
#
loop_
_entity_poly.entity_id
_entity_poly.type
_entity_poly.pdbx_seq_one_letter_code
_entity_poly.pdbx_strand_id
1 'polypeptide(L)'
;MALEHAILVSLLEKPGSGYELARRFERSIGYFWTATHQQIYRVLKRMESDGWVDAREVPQQTRPDKKEYSRNHLLDPAEYAPVPTRLDATDDAFLFRQGPARGLGSIRFHDWRTAYDAYADVPNVGRFREQADALCEFVTTAAPDEEQSRDLDFHLSVGQLFALVVHGQLILEQARLTDLDEDVLDELFSVLVRDFSAHAVELHGKDSATAEQQRWALGAVRRPVVDDARSARVWERVEGLSGAYEMAP
;
A
#
# COMPACT_ATOMS: atom_id res chain seq x y z
N MET A 1 -23.48 7.11 -5.34
CA MET A 1 -22.16 7.28 -5.97
C MET A 1 -21.15 7.95 -5.07
N ALA A 2 -21.44 9.09 -4.47
CA ALA A 2 -20.42 9.78 -3.67
C ALA A 2 -20.21 9.18 -2.27
N LEU A 3 -21.28 8.67 -1.63
CA LEU A 3 -21.22 8.12 -0.28
C LEU A 3 -20.43 6.80 -0.21
N GLU A 4 -20.52 5.97 -1.25
CA GLU A 4 -19.76 4.73 -1.39
C GLU A 4 -18.25 4.98 -1.34
N HIS A 5 -17.78 5.99 -2.09
CA HIS A 5 -16.36 6.35 -2.12
C HIS A 5 -15.91 6.97 -0.81
N ALA A 6 -16.75 7.79 -0.18
CA ALA A 6 -16.43 8.34 1.14
C ALA A 6 -16.35 7.25 2.22
N ILE A 7 -17.21 6.23 2.16
CA ILE A 7 -17.16 5.06 3.05
C ILE A 7 -15.90 4.25 2.77
N LEU A 8 -15.59 4.01 1.49
CA LEU A 8 -14.36 3.35 1.08
C LEU A 8 -13.12 4.11 1.58
N VAL A 9 -13.05 5.43 1.45
CA VAL A 9 -11.93 6.25 1.96
C VAL A 9 -11.80 6.05 3.46
N SER A 10 -12.91 6.17 4.21
CA SER A 10 -12.89 5.93 5.64
C SER A 10 -12.51 4.49 6.04
N LEU A 11 -12.75 3.51 5.16
CA LEU A 11 -12.34 2.11 5.35
C LEU A 11 -10.90 1.81 4.92
N LEU A 12 -10.29 2.64 4.07
CA LEU A 12 -8.82 2.62 3.88
C LEU A 12 -8.13 3.18 5.09
N GLU A 13 -8.67 4.25 5.66
CA GLU A 13 -8.12 4.89 6.85
C GLU A 13 -8.12 3.91 8.01
N LYS A 14 -9.25 3.23 8.25
CA LYS A 14 -9.35 2.23 9.31
C LYS A 14 -10.54 1.29 9.10
N PRO A 15 -10.37 -0.04 9.23
CA PRO A 15 -11.49 -0.95 9.32
C PRO A 15 -12.48 -0.52 10.42
N GLY A 16 -13.76 -0.80 10.23
CA GLY A 16 -14.74 -0.35 11.20
C GLY A 16 -16.13 -0.86 10.95
N SER A 17 -16.92 -0.91 12.02
CA SER A 17 -18.34 -1.20 11.95
C SER A 17 -19.12 -0.05 11.33
N GLY A 18 -20.34 -0.34 10.85
CA GLY A 18 -21.23 0.70 10.30
C GLY A 18 -21.50 1.84 11.28
N TYR A 19 -21.47 1.57 12.59
CA TYR A 19 -21.62 2.59 13.63
C TYR A 19 -20.37 3.47 13.75
N GLU A 20 -19.19 2.86 13.71
CA GLU A 20 -17.92 3.58 13.75
C GLU A 20 -17.76 4.47 12.51
N LEU A 21 -18.11 3.96 11.33
CA LEU A 21 -18.17 4.73 10.09
C LEU A 21 -19.17 5.89 10.20
N ALA A 22 -20.38 5.65 10.70
CA ALA A 22 -21.37 6.72 10.81
C ALA A 22 -20.94 7.84 11.77
N ARG A 23 -20.26 7.52 12.88
CA ARG A 23 -19.62 8.54 13.73
C ARG A 23 -18.53 9.32 13.01
N ARG A 24 -17.66 8.66 12.24
CA ARG A 24 -16.62 9.34 11.45
C ARG A 24 -17.24 10.27 10.42
N PHE A 25 -18.36 9.88 9.81
CA PHE A 25 -19.13 10.74 8.93
C PHE A 25 -19.75 11.94 9.66
N GLU A 26 -20.20 11.81 10.89
CA GLU A 26 -20.72 12.98 11.63
C GLU A 26 -19.63 13.95 12.08
N ARG A 27 -18.39 13.45 12.26
CA ARG A 27 -17.30 14.21 12.85
C ARG A 27 -16.26 14.74 11.87
N SER A 28 -16.01 14.05 10.75
CA SER A 28 -14.97 14.41 9.76
C SER A 28 -15.55 14.66 8.37
N ILE A 29 -16.15 13.64 7.77
CA ILE A 29 -16.61 13.67 6.37
C ILE A 29 -17.88 14.52 6.22
N GLY A 30 -18.65 14.70 7.29
CA GLY A 30 -19.93 15.41 7.34
C GLY A 30 -19.86 16.89 6.96
N TYR A 31 -18.68 17.50 7.08
CA TYR A 31 -18.43 18.87 6.64
C TYR A 31 -18.44 19.01 5.11
N PHE A 32 -18.21 17.92 4.37
CA PHE A 32 -18.16 17.88 2.90
C PHE A 32 -19.25 16.97 2.31
N TRP A 33 -19.71 15.96 3.04
CA TRP A 33 -20.71 14.98 2.62
C TRP A 33 -21.69 14.63 3.75
N THR A 34 -22.93 15.08 3.61
CA THR A 34 -24.00 14.71 4.54
C THR A 34 -24.58 13.34 4.19
N ALA A 35 -24.47 12.41 5.13
CA ALA A 35 -25.06 11.08 5.04
C ALA A 35 -25.62 10.65 6.39
N THR A 36 -26.88 10.21 6.38
CA THR A 36 -27.49 9.67 7.59
C THR A 36 -26.92 8.29 7.92
N HIS A 37 -26.94 7.93 9.21
CA HIS A 37 -26.62 6.58 9.67
C HIS A 37 -27.33 5.50 8.83
N GLN A 38 -28.64 5.62 8.60
CA GLN A 38 -29.38 4.65 7.79
C GLN A 38 -28.87 4.54 6.35
N GLN A 39 -28.41 5.63 5.73
CA GLN A 39 -27.84 5.59 4.38
C GLN A 39 -26.49 4.88 4.39
N ILE A 40 -25.64 5.12 5.38
CA ILE A 40 -24.33 4.46 5.52
C ILE A 40 -24.50 2.95 5.66
N TYR A 41 -25.40 2.48 6.54
CA TYR A 41 -25.68 1.05 6.69
C TYR A 41 -26.26 0.40 5.43
N ARG A 42 -27.18 1.10 4.73
CA ARG A 42 -27.74 0.60 3.46
C ARG A 42 -26.67 0.48 2.38
N VAL A 43 -25.76 1.45 2.34
CA VAL A 43 -24.65 1.49 1.39
C VAL A 43 -23.60 0.43 1.72
N LEU A 44 -23.22 0.26 2.98
CA LEU A 44 -22.32 -0.82 3.42
C LEU A 44 -22.85 -2.20 3.08
N LYS A 45 -24.14 -2.46 3.34
CA LYS A 45 -24.76 -3.76 2.99
C LYS A 45 -24.76 -4.02 1.48
N ARG A 46 -24.95 -2.98 0.68
CA ARG A 46 -24.84 -3.08 -0.78
C ARG A 46 -23.39 -3.26 -1.22
N MET A 47 -22.46 -2.51 -0.65
CA MET A 47 -21.03 -2.63 -0.94
C MET A 47 -20.50 -4.01 -0.56
N GLU A 48 -21.00 -4.61 0.52
CA GLU A 48 -20.72 -5.99 0.89
C GLU A 48 -21.29 -6.98 -0.15
N SER A 49 -22.57 -6.85 -0.55
CA SER A 49 -23.14 -7.73 -1.59
C SER A 49 -22.45 -7.59 -2.94
N ASP A 50 -21.93 -6.40 -3.23
CA ASP A 50 -21.25 -6.05 -4.47
C ASP A 50 -19.74 -6.37 -4.40
N GLY A 51 -19.22 -6.84 -3.25
CA GLY A 51 -17.82 -7.22 -3.06
C GLY A 51 -16.82 -6.07 -2.91
N TRP A 52 -17.28 -4.86 -2.59
CA TRP A 52 -16.45 -3.65 -2.43
C TRP A 52 -15.73 -3.58 -1.08
N VAL A 53 -16.29 -4.27 -0.07
CA VAL A 53 -15.79 -4.32 1.30
C VAL A 53 -16.01 -5.73 1.82
N ASP A 54 -15.05 -6.26 2.55
CA ASP A 54 -15.26 -7.51 3.30
C ASP A 54 -15.90 -7.19 4.65
N ALA A 55 -16.62 -8.14 5.24
CA ALA A 55 -17.33 -7.95 6.50
C ALA A 55 -17.16 -9.15 7.44
N ARG A 56 -16.44 -8.93 8.54
CA ARG A 56 -16.15 -9.94 9.57
C ARG A 56 -17.01 -9.71 10.81
N GLU A 57 -17.55 -10.78 11.40
CA GLU A 57 -18.11 -10.72 12.75
C GLU A 57 -17.00 -10.76 13.81
N VAL A 58 -17.01 -9.76 14.69
CA VAL A 58 -16.03 -9.61 15.78
C VAL A 58 -16.77 -9.75 17.12
N PRO A 59 -16.46 -10.78 17.91
CA PRO A 59 -17.08 -10.99 19.21
C PRO A 59 -16.83 -9.83 20.17
N GLN A 60 -17.84 -9.37 20.90
CA GLN A 60 -17.69 -8.33 21.92
C GLN A 60 -18.11 -8.82 23.30
N GLN A 61 -17.29 -8.58 24.33
CA GLN A 61 -17.52 -9.13 25.68
C GLN A 61 -18.66 -8.43 26.45
N THR A 62 -18.89 -7.13 26.20
CA THR A 62 -19.84 -6.29 26.95
C THR A 62 -20.89 -5.63 26.07
N ARG A 63 -20.89 -5.93 24.77
CA ARG A 63 -21.79 -5.38 23.75
C ARG A 63 -22.15 -6.48 22.75
N PRO A 64 -23.20 -6.31 21.93
CA PRO A 64 -23.47 -7.21 20.83
C PRO A 64 -22.28 -7.29 19.88
N ASP A 65 -22.06 -8.45 19.26
CA ASP A 65 -21.00 -8.64 18.28
C ASP A 65 -21.08 -7.60 17.17
N LYS A 66 -19.92 -7.08 16.77
CA LYS A 66 -19.85 -6.03 15.75
C LYS A 66 -19.47 -6.63 14.40
N LYS A 67 -20.12 -6.14 13.34
CA LYS A 67 -19.74 -6.45 11.96
C LYS A 67 -18.76 -5.38 11.47
N GLU A 68 -17.50 -5.76 11.25
CA GLU A 68 -16.39 -4.88 10.89
C GLU A 68 -16.05 -4.97 9.40
N TYR A 69 -15.93 -3.83 8.73
CA TYR A 69 -15.66 -3.73 7.30
C TYR A 69 -14.22 -3.25 7.03
N SER A 70 -13.56 -3.71 5.95
CA SER A 70 -12.17 -3.32 5.57
C SER A 70 -11.97 -3.19 4.04
N ARG A 71 -10.85 -2.55 3.63
CA ARG A 71 -10.39 -2.44 2.21
C ARG A 71 -9.33 -3.49 1.85
N ASN A 72 -9.13 -3.65 0.55
CA ASN A 72 -8.81 -4.93 -0.09
C ASN A 72 -7.36 -5.06 -0.66
N HIS A 73 -6.42 -4.15 -0.41
CA HIS A 73 -5.08 -4.25 -1.09
C HIS A 73 -4.03 -5.08 -0.32
N LEU A 74 -3.75 -4.78 0.95
CA LEU A 74 -2.70 -5.51 1.70
C LEU A 74 -3.22 -6.77 2.41
N LEU A 75 -4.54 -6.86 2.61
CA LEU A 75 -5.16 -7.74 3.61
C LEU A 75 -6.22 -8.70 3.05
N ASP A 76 -6.56 -8.65 1.75
CA ASP A 76 -7.56 -9.54 1.12
C ASP A 76 -7.28 -9.78 -0.38
N PRO A 77 -6.19 -10.47 -0.75
CA PRO A 77 -5.86 -10.64 -2.16
C PRO A 77 -6.92 -11.44 -2.94
N ALA A 78 -7.02 -11.17 -4.23
CA ALA A 78 -7.85 -11.95 -5.15
C ALA A 78 -7.01 -12.55 -6.28
N GLU A 79 -7.43 -13.73 -6.75
CA GLU A 79 -6.87 -14.31 -7.96
C GLU A 79 -7.41 -13.61 -9.20
N TYR A 80 -6.50 -13.10 -10.03
CA TYR A 80 -6.80 -12.65 -11.38
C TYR A 80 -5.90 -13.38 -12.39
N ALA A 81 -6.26 -13.31 -13.67
CA ALA A 81 -5.37 -13.77 -14.73
C ALA A 81 -4.09 -12.93 -14.75
N PRO A 82 -2.93 -13.52 -15.09
CA PRO A 82 -1.69 -12.76 -15.27
C PRO A 82 -1.88 -11.62 -16.27
N VAL A 83 -1.44 -10.42 -15.91
CA VAL A 83 -1.48 -9.25 -16.81
C VAL A 83 -0.36 -9.40 -17.85
N PRO A 84 -0.67 -9.41 -19.16
CA PRO A 84 0.36 -9.54 -20.18
C PRO A 84 1.10 -8.22 -20.41
N THR A 85 2.36 -8.31 -20.86
CA THR A 85 3.09 -7.16 -21.38
C THR A 85 2.44 -6.66 -22.67
N ARG A 86 2.18 -5.35 -22.73
CA ARG A 86 1.66 -4.68 -23.94
C ARG A 86 2.77 -3.91 -24.63
N LEU A 87 3.15 -4.38 -25.82
CA LEU A 87 4.14 -3.73 -26.72
C LEU A 87 3.50 -3.27 -28.04
N ASP A 88 2.17 -3.41 -28.15
CA ASP A 88 1.40 -3.00 -29.29
C ASP A 88 1.24 -1.47 -29.36
N ALA A 89 1.23 -0.90 -30.57
CA ALA A 89 1.09 0.55 -30.80
C ALA A 89 -0.35 1.07 -30.62
N THR A 90 -1.14 0.46 -29.74
CA THR A 90 -2.54 0.83 -29.49
C THR A 90 -2.61 2.10 -28.64
N ASP A 91 -3.50 3.02 -29.00
CA ASP A 91 -3.79 4.21 -28.20
C ASP A 91 -4.37 3.81 -26.83
N ASP A 92 -3.61 4.03 -25.75
CA ASP A 92 -4.10 3.96 -24.37
C ASP A 92 -4.83 5.25 -24.00
N ALA A 93 -5.90 5.52 -24.73
CA ALA A 93 -6.77 6.67 -24.55
C ALA A 93 -7.29 6.79 -23.12
N PHE A 94 -7.37 5.69 -22.36
CA PHE A 94 -7.89 5.69 -21.01
C PHE A 94 -6.98 6.45 -20.05
N LEU A 95 -5.65 6.37 -20.22
CA LEU A 95 -4.69 7.13 -19.42
C LEU A 95 -4.97 8.65 -19.47
N PHE A 96 -5.29 9.16 -20.66
CA PHE A 96 -5.54 10.59 -20.89
C PHE A 96 -6.99 11.01 -20.71
N ARG A 97 -7.94 10.13 -21.06
CA ARG A 97 -9.38 10.42 -21.01
C ARG A 97 -10.04 9.93 -19.71
N GLN A 98 -9.23 9.55 -18.72
CA GLN A 98 -9.57 9.07 -17.37
C GLN A 98 -11.07 8.85 -17.20
N GLY A 99 -11.52 7.62 -17.45
CA GLY A 99 -12.93 7.27 -17.33
C GLY A 99 -13.49 7.51 -15.92
N PRO A 100 -14.79 7.30 -15.71
CA PRO A 100 -15.40 7.51 -14.41
C PRO A 100 -14.67 6.70 -13.33
N ALA A 101 -14.13 7.36 -12.30
CA ALA A 101 -13.46 6.69 -11.18
C ALA A 101 -14.38 5.84 -10.29
N ARG A 102 -15.67 5.72 -10.68
CA ARG A 102 -16.68 4.94 -9.98
C ARG A 102 -16.36 3.46 -10.09
N GLY A 103 -16.17 2.79 -8.95
CA GLY A 103 -15.92 1.35 -8.90
C GLY A 103 -14.45 0.97 -8.84
N LEU A 104 -13.51 1.92 -9.00
CA LEU A 104 -12.08 1.63 -8.80
C LEU A 104 -11.77 1.16 -7.38
N GLY A 105 -12.55 1.62 -6.39
CA GLY A 105 -12.37 1.21 -5.01
C GLY A 105 -12.87 -0.19 -4.65
N SER A 106 -13.57 -0.89 -5.56
CA SER A 106 -13.94 -2.32 -5.41
C SER A 106 -12.97 -3.27 -6.07
N ILE A 107 -11.96 -2.74 -6.74
CA ILE A 107 -10.93 -3.55 -7.37
C ILE A 107 -10.06 -4.11 -6.25
N ARG A 108 -9.98 -5.43 -6.22
CA ARG A 108 -9.05 -6.17 -5.38
C ARG A 108 -7.73 -6.32 -6.13
N PHE A 109 -6.68 -6.65 -5.41
CA PHE A 109 -5.35 -6.79 -6.01
C PHE A 109 -4.86 -8.23 -5.86
N HIS A 110 -3.91 -8.61 -6.70
CA HIS A 110 -3.16 -9.85 -6.51
C HIS A 110 -2.47 -9.85 -5.14
N ASP A 111 -2.14 -11.04 -4.64
CA ASP A 111 -1.29 -11.14 -3.45
C ASP A 111 0.10 -10.59 -3.75
N TRP A 112 0.36 -9.40 -3.25
CA TRP A 112 1.62 -8.70 -3.39
C TRP A 112 2.80 -9.52 -2.87
N ARG A 113 2.58 -10.40 -1.86
CA ARG A 113 3.64 -11.26 -1.31
C ARG A 113 4.24 -12.18 -2.35
N THR A 114 3.44 -12.63 -3.32
CA THR A 114 3.88 -13.50 -4.43
C THR A 114 5.07 -12.92 -5.17
N ALA A 115 5.06 -11.61 -5.44
CA ALA A 115 6.16 -10.95 -6.16
C ALA A 115 7.45 -10.94 -5.34
N TYR A 116 7.35 -10.73 -4.03
CA TYR A 116 8.50 -10.70 -3.14
C TYR A 116 9.05 -12.09 -2.81
N ASP A 117 8.17 -13.06 -2.57
CA ASP A 117 8.55 -14.42 -2.21
C ASP A 117 9.31 -15.10 -3.36
N ALA A 118 9.01 -14.71 -4.61
CA ALA A 118 9.75 -15.16 -5.80
C ALA A 118 11.22 -14.70 -5.84
N TYR A 119 11.57 -13.67 -5.07
CA TYR A 119 12.92 -13.10 -4.98
C TYR A 119 13.44 -13.09 -3.52
N ALA A 120 12.93 -13.98 -2.67
CA ALA A 120 13.28 -14.04 -1.26
C ALA A 120 14.78 -14.28 -1.01
N ASP A 121 15.47 -14.91 -1.97
CA ASP A 121 16.91 -15.18 -1.92
C ASP A 121 17.76 -13.92 -2.18
N VAL A 122 17.17 -12.86 -2.75
CA VAL A 122 17.84 -11.57 -2.94
C VAL A 122 17.83 -10.81 -1.59
N PRO A 123 19.01 -10.58 -0.97
CA PRO A 123 19.09 -10.13 0.43
C PRO A 123 18.29 -8.87 0.75
N ASN A 124 18.38 -7.81 -0.06
CA ASN A 124 17.67 -6.57 0.19
C ASN A 124 16.18 -6.65 -0.16
N VAL A 125 15.77 -7.54 -1.06
CA VAL A 125 14.35 -7.86 -1.26
C VAL A 125 13.77 -8.50 -0.01
N GLY A 126 14.46 -9.49 0.56
CA GLY A 126 14.09 -10.10 1.83
C GLY A 126 14.00 -9.10 2.99
N ARG A 127 14.99 -8.19 3.11
CA ARG A 127 14.95 -7.12 4.13
C ARG A 127 13.78 -6.17 3.96
N PHE A 128 13.49 -5.76 2.73
CA PHE A 128 12.37 -4.87 2.46
C PHE A 128 11.03 -5.59 2.68
N ARG A 129 10.96 -6.89 2.37
CA ARG A 129 9.79 -7.73 2.64
C ARG A 129 9.42 -7.77 4.12
N GLU A 130 10.41 -7.83 5.03
CA GLU A 130 10.19 -7.70 6.47
C GLU A 130 9.55 -6.35 6.84
N GLN A 131 10.02 -5.25 6.24
CA GLN A 131 9.46 -3.92 6.47
C GLN A 131 8.02 -3.79 5.96
N ALA A 132 7.73 -4.41 4.81
CA ALA A 132 6.38 -4.47 4.26
C ALA A 132 5.42 -5.28 5.14
N ASP A 133 5.88 -6.40 5.75
CA ASP A 133 5.10 -7.12 6.76
C ASP A 133 4.88 -6.29 8.02
N ALA A 134 5.91 -5.57 8.49
CA ALA A 134 5.77 -4.67 9.63
C ALA A 134 4.73 -3.56 9.36
N LEU A 135 4.62 -3.07 8.11
CA LEU A 135 3.57 -2.12 7.72
C LEU A 135 2.18 -2.75 7.76
N CYS A 136 2.04 -4.02 7.35
CA CYS A 136 0.78 -4.74 7.51
C CYS A 136 0.39 -4.85 8.99
N GLU A 137 1.36 -5.15 9.86
CA GLU A 137 1.14 -5.15 11.31
C GLU A 137 0.67 -3.77 11.80
N PHE A 138 1.36 -2.69 11.43
CA PHE A 138 0.98 -1.31 11.78
C PHE A 138 -0.46 -0.98 11.45
N VAL A 139 -0.90 -1.29 10.23
CA VAL A 139 -2.27 -1.02 9.76
C VAL A 139 -3.30 -1.83 10.55
N THR A 140 -2.92 -2.96 11.14
CA THR A 140 -3.82 -3.79 11.96
C THR A 140 -3.80 -3.44 13.45
N THR A 141 -2.67 -3.01 14.01
CA THR A 141 -2.48 -2.84 15.46
C THR A 141 -2.42 -1.38 15.89
N ALA A 142 -1.77 -0.53 15.11
CA ALA A 142 -1.43 0.86 15.47
C ALA A 142 -1.94 1.88 14.44
N ALA A 143 -3.00 1.53 13.71
CA ALA A 143 -3.56 2.36 12.65
C ALA A 143 -3.90 3.78 13.12
N PRO A 144 -3.72 4.81 12.27
CA PRO A 144 -4.06 6.19 12.60
C PRO A 144 -5.50 6.29 13.13
N ASP A 145 -5.71 7.13 14.14
CA ASP A 145 -7.06 7.46 14.61
C ASP A 145 -7.72 8.55 13.74
N GLU A 146 -8.93 8.95 14.11
CA GLU A 146 -9.74 9.90 13.34
C GLU A 146 -9.13 11.32 13.31
N GLU A 147 -8.36 11.68 14.33
CA GLU A 147 -7.71 12.98 14.43
C GLU A 147 -6.41 12.98 13.60
N GLN A 148 -5.62 11.92 13.74
CA GLN A 148 -4.40 11.69 12.95
C GLN A 148 -4.67 11.55 11.45
N SER A 149 -5.83 11.01 11.06
CA SER A 149 -6.19 10.89 9.64
C SER A 149 -6.46 12.24 8.96
N ARG A 150 -6.74 13.29 9.75
CA ARG A 150 -6.89 14.67 9.26
C ARG A 150 -5.56 15.43 9.28
N ASP A 151 -4.57 14.91 10.00
CA ASP A 151 -3.20 15.39 9.96
C ASP A 151 -2.55 14.91 8.66
N LEU A 152 -2.53 15.81 7.68
CA LEU A 152 -1.94 15.56 6.37
C LEU A 152 -0.46 15.17 6.46
N ASP A 153 0.27 15.70 7.45
CA ASP A 153 1.70 15.45 7.60
C ASP A 153 1.96 14.03 8.11
N PHE A 154 1.19 13.59 9.10
CA PHE A 154 1.21 12.19 9.57
C PHE A 154 0.76 11.22 8.49
N HIS A 155 -0.35 11.54 7.80
CA HIS A 155 -0.89 10.69 6.76
C HIS A 155 0.06 10.54 5.57
N LEU A 156 0.79 11.61 5.20
CA LEU A 156 1.77 11.57 4.13
C LEU A 156 2.89 10.57 4.42
N SER A 157 3.42 10.53 5.65
CA SER A 157 4.46 9.57 6.03
C SER A 157 3.99 8.11 5.94
N VAL A 158 2.77 7.82 6.40
CA VAL A 158 2.19 6.47 6.25
C VAL A 158 1.95 6.14 4.78
N GLY A 159 1.48 7.12 3.99
CA GLY A 159 1.27 6.97 2.55
C GLY A 159 2.55 6.68 1.77
N GLN A 160 3.67 7.31 2.15
CA GLN A 160 4.99 7.04 1.55
C GLN A 160 5.46 5.62 1.83
N LEU A 161 5.32 5.13 3.07
CA LEU A 161 5.64 3.74 3.43
C LEU A 161 4.81 2.74 2.60
N PHE A 162 3.51 2.98 2.47
CA PHE A 162 2.63 2.17 1.62
C PHE A 162 3.04 2.21 0.15
N ALA A 163 3.33 3.40 -0.37
CA ALA A 163 3.74 3.57 -1.76
C ALA A 163 5.01 2.78 -2.06
N LEU A 164 6.02 2.79 -1.18
CA LEU A 164 7.24 2.01 -1.37
C LEU A 164 6.97 0.50 -1.51
N VAL A 165 6.01 -0.05 -0.76
CA VAL A 165 5.62 -1.46 -0.90
C VAL A 165 5.00 -1.74 -2.27
N VAL A 166 4.11 -0.87 -2.75
CA VAL A 166 3.52 -1.02 -4.09
C VAL A 166 4.58 -0.88 -5.18
N HIS A 167 5.50 0.09 -5.06
CA HIS A 167 6.58 0.26 -6.02
C HIS A 167 7.55 -0.92 -6.03
N GLY A 168 7.89 -1.46 -4.86
CA GLY A 168 8.72 -2.67 -4.76
C GLY A 168 8.07 -3.86 -5.46
N GLN A 169 6.76 -4.09 -5.27
CA GLN A 169 6.02 -5.10 -6.02
C GLN A 169 6.16 -4.90 -7.54
N LEU A 170 5.92 -3.67 -8.03
CA LEU A 170 6.01 -3.36 -9.47
C LEU A 170 7.42 -3.59 -10.02
N ILE A 171 8.45 -3.23 -9.27
CA ILE A 171 9.86 -3.46 -9.66
C ILE A 171 10.13 -4.96 -9.80
N LEU A 172 9.66 -5.79 -8.88
CA LEU A 172 9.86 -7.24 -8.91
C LEU A 172 9.09 -7.90 -10.07
N GLU A 173 7.86 -7.46 -10.31
CA GLU A 173 7.07 -7.93 -11.46
C GLU A 173 7.75 -7.58 -12.79
N GLN A 174 8.30 -6.36 -12.90
CA GLN A 174 9.07 -5.95 -14.08
C GLN A 174 10.40 -6.68 -14.20
N ALA A 175 11.12 -6.89 -13.10
CA ALA A 175 12.37 -7.64 -13.09
C ALA A 175 12.20 -9.03 -13.71
N ARG A 176 11.09 -9.70 -13.41
CA ARG A 176 10.75 -11.00 -14.02
C ARG A 176 10.48 -10.90 -15.53
N LEU A 177 9.83 -9.84 -15.97
CA LEU A 177 9.46 -9.65 -17.38
C LEU A 177 10.65 -9.26 -18.25
N THR A 178 11.64 -8.56 -17.69
CA THR A 178 12.82 -8.09 -18.42
C THR A 178 14.07 -8.92 -18.18
N ASP A 179 13.97 -10.01 -17.40
CA ASP A 179 15.12 -10.82 -16.96
C ASP A 179 16.22 -9.95 -16.33
N LEU A 180 15.79 -9.10 -15.37
CA LEU A 180 16.69 -8.17 -14.71
C LEU A 180 17.67 -8.93 -13.82
N ASP A 181 18.94 -8.53 -13.93
CA ASP A 181 20.04 -9.04 -13.12
C ASP A 181 19.79 -8.86 -11.60
N GLU A 182 19.97 -9.94 -10.84
CA GLU A 182 19.69 -9.96 -9.40
C GLU A 182 20.64 -9.04 -8.58
N ASP A 183 21.87 -8.79 -9.05
CA ASP A 183 22.77 -7.86 -8.37
C ASP A 183 22.24 -6.42 -8.50
N VAL A 184 21.70 -6.06 -9.66
CA VAL A 184 21.05 -4.76 -9.89
C VAL A 184 19.77 -4.65 -9.07
N LEU A 185 18.96 -5.72 -9.04
CA LEU A 185 17.73 -5.78 -8.25
C LEU A 185 18.03 -5.57 -6.76
N ASP A 186 19.07 -6.21 -6.23
CA ASP A 186 19.48 -6.05 -4.84
C ASP A 186 19.89 -4.60 -4.51
N GLU A 187 20.63 -3.92 -5.40
CA GLU A 187 21.02 -2.51 -5.22
C GLU A 187 19.81 -1.56 -5.24
N LEU A 188 18.82 -1.81 -6.11
CA LEU A 188 17.56 -1.06 -6.10
C LEU A 188 16.84 -1.22 -4.77
N PHE A 189 16.75 -2.44 -4.26
CA PHE A 189 16.10 -2.72 -2.99
C PHE A 189 16.88 -2.18 -1.79
N SER A 190 18.21 -2.08 -1.86
CA SER A 190 19.03 -1.38 -0.87
C SER A 190 18.61 0.10 -0.72
N VAL A 191 18.20 0.76 -1.81
CA VAL A 191 17.63 2.11 -1.76
C VAL A 191 16.27 2.09 -1.07
N LEU A 192 15.35 1.21 -1.49
CA LEU A 192 14.01 1.13 -0.90
C LEU A 192 14.04 0.84 0.61
N VAL A 193 14.96 0.00 1.11
CA VAL A 193 15.14 -0.26 2.54
C VAL A 193 15.53 1.00 3.31
N ARG A 194 16.38 1.85 2.72
CA ARG A 194 16.80 3.13 3.30
C ARG A 194 15.65 4.12 3.30
N ASP A 195 14.93 4.24 2.19
CA ASP A 195 13.81 5.16 2.05
C ASP A 195 12.68 4.80 3.02
N PHE A 196 12.34 3.51 3.14
CA PHE A 196 11.36 3.05 4.13
C PHE A 196 11.80 3.40 5.55
N SER A 197 13.07 3.18 5.87
CA SER A 197 13.61 3.54 7.19
C SER A 197 13.59 5.04 7.44
N ALA A 198 13.84 5.87 6.41
CA ALA A 198 13.77 7.32 6.52
C ALA A 198 12.33 7.78 6.83
N HIS A 199 11.34 7.26 6.10
CA HIS A 199 9.93 7.58 6.35
C HIS A 199 9.42 7.04 7.70
N ALA A 200 9.94 5.90 8.15
CA ALA A 200 9.64 5.40 9.49
C ALA A 200 10.18 6.35 10.57
N VAL A 201 11.42 6.84 10.43
CA VAL A 201 11.98 7.86 11.34
C VAL A 201 11.19 9.17 11.28
N GLU A 202 10.73 9.57 10.11
CA GLU A 202 9.87 10.74 9.94
C GLU A 202 8.55 10.56 10.69
N LEU A 203 7.89 9.40 10.55
CA LEU A 203 6.66 9.05 11.26
C LEU A 203 6.84 9.10 12.78
N HIS A 204 7.96 8.59 13.30
CA HIS A 204 8.31 8.65 14.72
C HIS A 204 8.34 10.10 15.23
N GLY A 205 8.80 11.04 14.42
CA GLY A 205 8.96 12.45 14.77
C GLY A 205 7.70 13.30 14.66
N LYS A 206 6.58 12.78 14.15
CA LYS A 206 5.34 13.56 13.98
C LYS A 206 4.73 13.91 15.34
N ASP A 207 4.26 15.14 15.48
CA ASP A 207 3.64 15.65 16.72
C ASP A 207 2.42 14.84 17.15
N SER A 208 1.66 14.34 16.17
CA SER A 208 0.47 13.52 16.39
C SER A 208 0.77 12.05 16.64
N ALA A 209 2.02 11.58 16.50
CA ALA A 209 2.36 10.17 16.66
C ALA A 209 2.20 9.69 18.11
N THR A 210 1.44 8.62 18.30
CA THR A 210 1.30 7.99 19.62
C THR A 210 2.58 7.23 20.02
N ALA A 211 2.76 7.00 21.32
CA ALA A 211 3.89 6.22 21.82
C ALA A 211 3.96 4.79 21.23
N GLU A 212 2.82 4.21 20.86
CA GLU A 212 2.77 2.91 20.19
C GLU A 212 3.29 3.00 18.75
N GLN A 213 2.83 3.99 17.98
CA GLN A 213 3.28 4.23 16.61
C GLN A 213 4.75 4.62 16.56
N GLN A 214 5.24 5.38 17.54
CA GLN A 214 6.66 5.72 17.69
C GLN A 214 7.51 4.46 17.93
N ARG A 215 7.07 3.55 18.82
CA ARG A 215 7.77 2.28 19.04
C ARG A 215 7.78 1.43 17.78
N TRP A 216 6.63 1.34 17.09
CA TRP A 216 6.55 0.64 15.81
C TRP A 216 7.53 1.23 14.79
N ALA A 217 7.52 2.55 14.63
CA ALA A 217 8.33 3.27 13.65
C ALA A 217 9.83 2.97 13.83
N LEU A 218 10.36 3.07 15.06
CA LEU A 218 11.75 2.69 15.34
C LEU A 218 11.99 1.19 15.14
N GLY A 219 11.01 0.34 15.48
CA GLY A 219 11.07 -1.10 15.26
C GLY A 219 11.07 -1.51 13.78
N ALA A 220 10.57 -0.65 12.89
CA ALA A 220 10.50 -0.89 11.44
C ALA A 220 11.77 -0.44 10.68
N VAL A 221 12.68 0.31 11.34
CA VAL A 221 13.95 0.72 10.75
C VAL A 221 14.84 -0.49 10.48
N ARG A 222 15.43 -0.56 9.28
CA ARG A 222 16.38 -1.59 8.88
C ARG A 222 17.59 -0.97 8.20
N ARG A 223 18.75 -1.60 8.39
CA ARG A 223 19.94 -1.32 7.57
C ARG A 223 19.91 -2.28 6.37
N PRO A 224 20.20 -1.79 5.14
CA PRO A 224 20.42 -2.66 4.00
C PRO A 224 21.52 -3.70 4.26
N VAL A 225 21.41 -4.85 3.62
CA VAL A 225 22.52 -5.81 3.53
C VAL A 225 23.54 -5.21 2.56
N VAL A 226 24.79 -5.10 3.03
CA VAL A 226 25.90 -4.53 2.27
C VAL A 226 26.79 -5.65 1.76
N ASP A 227 27.11 -5.62 0.47
CA ASP A 227 28.00 -6.56 -0.20
C ASP A 227 28.85 -5.78 -1.22
N ASP A 228 30.04 -5.35 -0.77
CA ASP A 228 30.93 -4.49 -1.58
C ASP A 228 31.33 -5.16 -2.90
N ALA A 229 31.45 -6.49 -2.92
CA ALA A 229 31.81 -7.22 -4.13
C ALA A 229 30.68 -7.20 -5.16
N ARG A 230 29.42 -7.28 -4.70
CA ARG A 230 28.24 -7.10 -5.56
C ARG A 230 28.12 -5.69 -6.09
N SER A 231 28.24 -4.70 -5.23
CA SER A 231 28.21 -3.30 -5.63
C SER A 231 29.27 -3.00 -6.68
N ALA A 232 30.47 -3.60 -6.55
CA ALA A 232 31.53 -3.49 -7.54
C ALA A 232 31.15 -4.11 -8.90
N ARG A 233 30.51 -5.29 -8.93
CA ARG A 233 30.04 -5.92 -10.18
C ARG A 233 28.99 -5.06 -10.89
N VAL A 234 28.04 -4.50 -10.14
CA VAL A 234 27.04 -3.58 -10.70
C VAL A 234 27.72 -2.33 -11.26
N TRP A 235 28.68 -1.76 -10.53
CA TRP A 235 29.43 -0.58 -10.97
C TRP A 235 30.24 -0.84 -12.25
N GLU A 236 30.98 -1.95 -12.32
CA GLU A 236 31.76 -2.34 -13.50
C GLU A 236 30.85 -2.45 -14.74
N ARG A 237 29.66 -3.02 -14.59
CA ARG A 237 28.66 -3.09 -15.66
C ARG A 237 28.19 -1.72 -16.10
N VAL A 238 27.88 -0.82 -15.17
CA VAL A 238 27.43 0.55 -15.47
C VAL A 238 28.54 1.34 -16.16
N GLU A 239 29.78 1.22 -15.68
CA GLU A 239 30.95 1.86 -16.29
C GLU A 239 31.19 1.35 -17.72
N GLY A 240 31.02 0.05 -17.96
CA GLY A 240 31.10 -0.55 -19.28
C GLY A 240 30.04 -0.07 -20.28
N LEU A 241 28.92 0.49 -19.81
CA LEU A 241 27.89 1.10 -20.67
C LEU A 241 28.24 2.56 -21.06
N SER A 242 29.26 3.15 -20.43
CA SER A 242 29.70 4.51 -20.73
C SER A 242 30.19 4.61 -22.18
N GLY A 243 29.51 5.42 -22.98
CA GLY A 243 29.83 5.61 -24.40
C GLY A 243 29.34 4.47 -25.32
N ALA A 244 28.58 3.49 -24.82
CA ALA A 244 28.08 2.37 -25.62
C ALA A 244 26.84 2.71 -26.47
N TYR A 245 26.16 3.83 -26.20
CA TYR A 245 24.98 4.24 -26.97
C TYR A 245 25.40 4.85 -28.32
N GLU A 246 25.09 4.13 -29.40
CA GLU A 246 25.15 4.64 -30.77
C GLU A 246 23.72 4.87 -31.29
N MET A 247 23.41 6.09 -31.74
CA MET A 247 22.14 6.36 -32.41
C MET A 247 22.10 5.58 -33.72
N ALA A 248 21.02 4.81 -33.95
CA ALA A 248 20.75 4.26 -35.27
C ALA A 248 20.59 5.42 -36.27
N PRO A 249 21.34 5.43 -37.38
CA PRO A 249 21.28 6.50 -38.38
C PRO A 249 19.96 6.54 -39.15
#